data_AF-A0A969FZU6-F1
#
_entry.id   AF-A0A969FZU6-F1
#
_cell.length_a   1.000
_cell.length_b   1.000
_cell.length_c   1.000
_cell.angle_alpha   90.00
_cell.angle_beta   90.00
_cell.angle_gamma   90.00
#
_symmetry.space_group_name_H-M   'P 1'
#
loop_
_entity.id
_entity.type
_entity.pdbx_description
1 polymer ?
#
loop_
_entity_poly.entity_id
_entity_poly.type
_entity_poly.pdbx_seq_one_letter_code
_entity_poly.pdbx_strand_id
1 'polypeptide(L)'
;MSTAASPTALNRQIIDWISDTTLYKEARDFCERNPPPSNKQVKHLEGLAASCQNWKGLIDYIKHQHERETLKDCKPFYAALWGYLDDPKKGLRKRIETEEFHRVSTEGLSKKEAKQVLDTWTQELAQEFITHLVAEAWWRQAPN
;
A
#
# COMPACT_ATOMS: atom_id res chain seq x y z
N MET A 1 31.39 6.97 19.37
CA MET A 1 30.18 6.40 20.01
C MET A 1 29.11 6.35 18.94
N SER A 2 28.76 5.15 18.47
CA SER A 2 27.78 4.98 17.39
C SER A 2 26.38 5.10 17.99
N THR A 3 25.66 6.17 17.67
CA THR A 3 24.24 6.30 17.99
C THR A 3 23.49 5.39 17.02
N ALA A 4 23.30 4.13 17.40
CA ALA A 4 22.37 3.26 16.70
C ALA A 4 21.02 3.99 16.64
N ALA A 5 20.53 4.26 15.43
CA ALA A 5 19.22 4.86 15.24
C ALA A 5 18.19 3.99 15.98
N SER A 6 17.24 4.63 16.67
CA SER A 6 16.15 3.88 17.29
C SER A 6 15.45 3.05 16.20
N PRO A 7 15.00 1.82 16.51
CA PRO A 7 14.37 0.94 15.53
C PRO A 7 13.27 1.63 14.71
N THR A 8 12.53 2.56 15.33
CA THR A 8 11.50 3.38 14.69
C THR A 8 12.04 4.35 13.63
N ALA A 9 13.17 5.02 13.88
CA ALA A 9 13.76 5.96 12.92
C ALA A 9 14.37 5.24 11.71
N LEU A 10 15.00 4.08 11.94
CA LEU A 10 15.51 3.25 10.86
C LEU A 10 14.36 2.67 10.01
N ASN A 11 13.29 2.20 10.65
CA ASN A 11 12.11 1.70 9.94
C ASN A 11 11.51 2.77 9.03
N ARG A 12 11.39 4.02 9.50
CA ARG A 12 10.87 5.12 8.67
C ARG A 12 11.75 5.39 7.45
N GLN A 13 13.07 5.46 7.62
CA GLN A 13 14.00 5.67 6.50
C GLN A 13 13.90 4.57 5.44
N ILE A 14 13.73 3.32 5.86
CA ILE A 14 13.55 2.20 4.93
C ILE A 14 12.22 2.32 4.19
N ILE A 15 11.14 2.66 4.89
CA ILE A 15 9.82 2.86 4.29
C ILE A 15 9.84 3.99 3.26
N ASP A 16 10.44 5.14 3.60
CA ASP A 16 10.59 6.27 2.67
C ASP A 16 11.42 5.85 1.45
N TRP A 17 12.51 5.11 1.64
CA TRP A 17 13.33 4.61 0.53
C TRP A 17 12.56 3.63 -0.38
N ILE A 18 11.80 2.70 0.17
CA ILE A 18 10.95 1.77 -0.61
C ILE A 18 9.84 2.55 -1.33
N SER A 19 9.25 3.55 -0.68
CA SER A 19 8.22 4.42 -1.24
C SER A 19 8.71 5.10 -2.52
N ASP A 20 9.86 5.77 -2.43
CA ASP A 20 10.41 6.55 -3.54
C ASP A 20 10.99 5.69 -4.67
N THR A 21 11.71 4.62 -4.33
CA THR A 21 12.44 3.81 -5.33
C THR A 21 11.58 2.77 -6.03
N THR A 22 10.56 2.25 -5.34
CA THR A 22 9.78 1.11 -5.80
C THR A 22 8.31 1.46 -5.94
N LEU A 23 7.66 1.91 -4.86
CA LEU A 23 6.20 2.06 -4.85
C LEU A 23 5.70 3.14 -5.80
N TYR A 24 6.42 4.25 -5.96
CA TYR A 24 6.03 5.28 -6.93
C TYR A 24 5.96 4.72 -8.36
N LYS A 25 7.00 3.99 -8.79
CA LYS A 25 7.02 3.35 -10.12
C LYS A 25 5.90 2.31 -10.24
N GLU A 26 5.70 1.49 -9.23
CA GLU A 26 4.65 0.48 -9.23
C GLU A 26 3.25 1.11 -9.31
N ALA A 27 3.01 2.23 -8.63
CA ALA A 27 1.76 2.98 -8.68
C ALA A 27 1.52 3.59 -10.07
N ARG A 28 2.57 4.14 -10.70
CA ARG A 28 2.51 4.61 -12.08
C ARG A 28 2.15 3.48 -13.05
N ASP A 29 2.90 2.38 -13.02
CA ASP A 29 2.66 1.21 -13.87
C ASP A 29 1.29 0.58 -13.60
N PHE A 30 0.78 0.70 -12.37
CA PHE A 30 -0.56 0.29 -12.00
C PHE A 30 -1.62 1.15 -12.70
N CYS A 31 -1.51 2.48 -12.63
CA CYS A 31 -2.40 3.42 -13.30
C CYS A 31 -2.42 3.26 -14.83
N GLU A 32 -1.28 2.92 -15.44
CA GLU A 32 -1.19 2.66 -16.88
C GLU A 32 -2.00 1.42 -17.29
N ARG A 33 -1.95 0.36 -16.50
CA ARG A 33 -2.65 -0.90 -16.78
C ARG A 33 -4.10 -0.93 -16.29
N ASN A 34 -4.39 -0.17 -15.24
CA ASN A 34 -5.67 -0.14 -14.55
C ASN A 34 -6.06 1.32 -14.34
N PRO A 35 -6.49 2.03 -15.40
CA PRO A 35 -6.83 3.44 -15.27
C PRO A 35 -7.95 3.63 -14.23
N PRO A 36 -7.82 4.63 -13.34
CA PRO A 36 -8.84 4.91 -12.36
C PRO A 36 -10.15 5.32 -13.07
N PRO A 37 -11.29 4.77 -12.64
CA PRO A 37 -12.54 4.85 -13.41
C PRO A 37 -13.23 6.23 -13.33
N SER A 38 -12.94 7.06 -12.31
CA SER A 38 -13.43 8.45 -12.23
C SER A 38 -12.76 9.25 -11.11
N ASN A 39 -12.79 10.59 -11.21
CA ASN A 39 -12.32 11.52 -10.17
C ASN A 39 -12.99 11.27 -8.81
N LYS A 40 -14.24 10.80 -8.78
CA LYS A 40 -14.94 10.44 -7.54
C LYS A 40 -14.25 9.28 -6.81
N GLN A 41 -13.78 8.27 -7.55
CA GLN A 41 -13.05 7.14 -6.96
C GLN A 41 -11.66 7.55 -6.50
N VAL A 42 -10.99 8.47 -7.21
CA VAL A 42 -9.71 9.04 -6.77
C VAL A 42 -9.88 9.75 -5.42
N LYS A 43 -10.92 10.59 -5.26
CA LYS A 43 -11.24 11.23 -3.97
C LYS A 43 -11.53 10.24 -2.84
N HIS A 44 -12.15 9.10 -3.16
CA HIS A 44 -12.40 8.06 -2.17
C HIS A 44 -11.10 7.39 -1.71
N LEU A 45 -10.18 7.10 -2.64
CA LEU A 45 -8.85 6.56 -2.32
C LEU A 45 -8.01 7.56 -1.53
N GLU A 46 -8.10 8.85 -1.85
CA GLU A 46 -7.46 9.93 -1.08
C GLU A 46 -7.95 9.94 0.37
N GLY A 47 -9.27 9.89 0.57
CA GLY A 47 -9.86 9.77 1.90
C GLY A 47 -9.42 8.50 2.64
N LEU A 48 -9.26 7.38 1.91
CA LEU A 48 -8.78 6.11 2.46
C LEU A 48 -7.32 6.19 2.92
N ALA A 49 -6.43 6.78 2.10
CA ALA A 49 -5.03 7.00 2.46
C ALA A 49 -4.90 7.83 3.74
N ALA A 50 -5.74 8.86 3.89
CA ALA A 50 -5.72 9.75 5.06
C ALA A 50 -6.36 9.16 6.33
N SER A 51 -7.35 8.26 6.20
CA SER A 51 -8.19 7.81 7.33
C SER A 51 -8.02 6.37 7.75
N CYS A 52 -7.34 5.54 6.95
CA CYS A 52 -7.24 4.12 7.25
C CYS A 52 -6.23 3.85 8.39
N GLN A 53 -6.75 3.47 9.56
CA GLN A 53 -5.95 3.26 10.76
C GLN A 53 -5.34 1.86 10.89
N ASN A 54 -5.75 0.89 10.07
CA ASN A 54 -5.18 -0.46 10.09
C ASN A 54 -5.34 -1.21 8.76
N TRP A 55 -4.42 -2.16 8.50
CA TRP A 55 -4.41 -3.00 7.29
C TRP A 55 -5.75 -3.68 6.99
N LYS A 56 -6.40 -4.24 8.02
CA LYS A 56 -7.67 -4.95 7.84
C LYS A 56 -8.75 -4.02 7.29
N GLY A 57 -8.89 -2.83 7.87
CA GLY A 57 -9.84 -1.81 7.39
C GLY A 57 -9.56 -1.38 5.95
N LEU A 58 -8.29 -1.32 5.56
CA LEU A 58 -7.90 -1.00 4.18
C LEU A 58 -8.39 -2.06 3.20
N ILE A 59 -8.08 -3.33 3.48
CA ILE A 59 -8.46 -4.46 2.63
C ILE A 59 -9.97 -4.65 2.60
N ASP A 60 -10.64 -4.57 3.74
CA ASP A 60 -12.10 -4.69 3.84
C ASP A 60 -12.79 -3.60 2.99
N TYR A 61 -12.27 -2.37 3.00
CA TYR A 61 -12.79 -1.30 2.15
C TYR A 61 -12.62 -1.61 0.66
N ILE A 62 -11.41 -1.97 0.22
CA ILE A 62 -11.09 -2.23 -1.19
C ILE A 62 -11.92 -3.41 -1.70
N LYS A 63 -12.03 -4.47 -0.90
CA LYS A 63 -12.88 -5.63 -1.18
C LYS A 63 -14.35 -5.22 -1.28
N HIS A 64 -14.85 -4.39 -0.37
CA HIS A 64 -16.22 -3.88 -0.43
C HIS A 64 -16.49 -3.07 -1.70
N GLN A 65 -15.56 -2.23 -2.15
CA GLN A 65 -15.71 -1.50 -3.42
C GLN A 65 -15.71 -2.44 -4.63
N HIS A 66 -14.92 -3.52 -4.61
CA HIS A 66 -14.95 -4.56 -5.64
C HIS A 66 -16.29 -5.32 -5.69
N GLU A 67 -16.86 -5.64 -4.54
CA GLU A 67 -18.10 -6.43 -4.46
C GLU A 67 -19.35 -5.61 -4.84
N ARG A 68 -19.34 -4.29 -4.59
CA ARG A 68 -20.46 -3.37 -4.88
C ARG A 68 -20.98 -3.44 -6.31
N GLU A 69 -22.24 -3.85 -6.46
CA GLU A 69 -22.88 -3.97 -7.78
C GLU A 69 -23.03 -2.63 -8.51
N THR A 70 -23.23 -1.54 -7.77
CA THR A 70 -23.37 -0.18 -8.32
C THR A 70 -22.07 0.42 -8.88
N LEU A 71 -20.95 -0.29 -8.75
CA LEU A 71 -19.63 0.16 -9.20
C LEU A 71 -19.03 -0.78 -10.27
N LYS A 72 -19.89 -1.31 -11.16
CA LYS A 72 -19.51 -2.31 -12.17
C LYS A 72 -18.26 -1.94 -12.97
N ASP A 73 -18.14 -0.67 -13.38
CA ASP A 73 -17.00 -0.16 -14.16
C ASP A 73 -15.73 0.03 -13.32
N CYS A 74 -15.86 0.12 -11.99
CA CYS A 74 -14.73 0.26 -11.07
C CYS A 74 -14.23 -1.09 -10.55
N LYS A 75 -15.01 -2.17 -10.72
CA LYS A 75 -14.67 -3.51 -10.19
C LYS A 75 -13.30 -4.02 -10.66
N PRO A 76 -12.90 -3.87 -11.94
CA PRO A 76 -11.58 -4.33 -12.39
C PRO A 76 -10.44 -3.60 -11.69
N PHE A 77 -10.57 -2.27 -11.51
CA PHE A 77 -9.59 -1.46 -10.78
C PHE A 77 -9.44 -1.93 -9.33
N TYR A 78 -10.56 -2.08 -8.61
CA TYR A 78 -10.52 -2.53 -7.21
C TYR A 78 -10.08 -3.99 -7.07
N ALA A 79 -10.39 -4.87 -8.04
CA ALA A 79 -9.87 -6.23 -8.08
C ALA A 79 -8.34 -6.24 -8.24
N ALA A 80 -7.81 -5.44 -9.17
CA ALA A 80 -6.38 -5.31 -9.39
C ALA A 80 -5.69 -4.72 -8.16
N LEU A 81 -6.29 -3.71 -7.53
CA LEU A 81 -5.75 -3.08 -6.32
C LEU A 81 -5.72 -4.07 -5.15
N TRP A 82 -6.80 -4.83 -4.96
CA TRP A 82 -6.85 -5.89 -3.95
C TRP A 82 -5.78 -6.96 -4.21
N GLY A 83 -5.64 -7.42 -5.45
CA GLY A 83 -4.59 -8.38 -5.82
C GLY A 83 -3.17 -7.84 -5.63
N TYR A 84 -2.94 -6.56 -5.93
CA TYR A 84 -1.65 -5.93 -5.67
C TYR A 84 -1.32 -5.90 -4.17
N LEU A 85 -2.30 -5.63 -3.32
CA LEU A 85 -2.08 -5.50 -1.88
C LEU A 85 -2.00 -6.85 -1.15
N ASP A 86 -2.93 -7.77 -1.43
CA ASP A 86 -3.23 -8.92 -0.55
C ASP A 86 -3.26 -10.28 -1.29
N ASP A 87 -2.72 -10.37 -2.52
CA ASP A 87 -2.51 -11.67 -3.15
C ASP A 87 -1.55 -12.53 -2.29
N PRO A 88 -1.92 -13.75 -1.90
CA PRO A 88 -1.15 -14.56 -0.95
C PRO A 88 0.19 -15.05 -1.51
N LYS A 89 0.38 -14.99 -2.82
CA LYS A 89 1.61 -15.43 -3.51
C LYS A 89 2.53 -14.26 -3.86
N LYS A 90 1.97 -13.10 -4.20
CA LYS A 90 2.74 -11.98 -4.79
C LYS A 90 2.32 -10.57 -4.34
N GLY A 91 1.32 -10.45 -3.47
CA GLY A 91 0.84 -9.16 -2.98
C GLY A 91 1.90 -8.43 -2.16
N LEU A 92 1.71 -7.13 -1.96
CA LEU A 92 2.61 -6.25 -1.20
C LEU A 92 2.91 -6.83 0.19
N ARG A 93 1.88 -7.31 0.91
CA ARG A 93 2.06 -7.95 2.22
C ARG A 93 3.00 -9.15 2.14
N LYS A 94 2.83 -10.00 1.12
CA LYS A 94 3.65 -11.19 0.93
C LYS A 94 5.10 -10.84 0.58
N ARG A 95 5.28 -9.83 -0.29
CA ARG A 95 6.60 -9.29 -0.63
C ARG A 95 7.33 -8.85 0.64
N ILE A 96 6.72 -7.96 1.43
CA ILE A 96 7.31 -7.45 2.69
C ILE A 96 7.71 -8.60 3.63
N GLU A 97 6.84 -9.60 3.82
CA GLU A 97 7.15 -10.75 4.67
C GLU A 97 8.43 -11.48 4.22
N THR A 98 8.69 -11.53 2.91
CA THR A 98 9.83 -12.24 2.33
C THR A 98 11.09 -11.41 2.19
N GLU A 99 11.02 -10.09 2.33
CA GLU A 99 12.14 -9.17 2.19
C GLU A 99 13.19 -9.32 3.30
N GLU A 100 14.46 -9.10 2.95
CA GLU A 100 15.58 -9.29 3.87
C GLU A 100 15.53 -8.30 5.05
N PHE A 101 15.18 -7.04 4.81
CA PHE A 101 15.07 -6.04 5.85
C PHE A 101 13.98 -6.39 6.89
N HIS A 102 12.87 -7.00 6.47
CA HIS A 102 11.82 -7.42 7.38
C HIS A 102 12.31 -8.59 8.26
N ARG A 103 13.06 -9.53 7.68
CA ARG A 103 13.68 -10.62 8.44
C ARG A 103 14.66 -10.12 9.49
N VAL A 104 15.51 -9.16 9.13
CA VAL A 104 16.44 -8.52 10.09
C VAL A 104 15.68 -7.77 11.18
N SER A 105 14.61 -7.03 10.82
CA SER A 105 13.80 -6.29 11.80
C SER A 105 12.99 -7.17 12.77
N THR A 106 12.87 -8.47 12.47
CA THR A 106 12.10 -9.43 13.26
C THR A 106 12.97 -10.50 13.93
N GLU A 107 14.28 -10.40 13.80
CA GLU A 107 15.22 -11.33 14.43
C GLU A 107 15.11 -11.27 15.96
N GLY A 108 14.96 -12.43 16.60
CA GLY A 108 14.81 -12.53 18.06
C GLY A 108 13.43 -12.13 18.61
N LEU A 109 12.51 -11.63 17.78
CA LEU A 109 11.14 -11.33 18.19
C LEU A 109 10.30 -12.60 18.34
N SER A 110 9.31 -12.55 19.23
CA SER A 110 8.26 -13.57 19.27
C SER A 110 7.42 -13.53 17.99
N LYS A 111 6.71 -14.64 17.69
CA LYS A 111 5.78 -14.69 16.54
C LYS A 111 4.74 -13.56 16.57
N LYS A 112 4.32 -13.14 17.77
CA LYS A 112 3.34 -12.06 17.95
C LYS A 112 3.93 -10.69 17.59
N GLU A 113 5.14 -10.42 18.05
CA GLU A 113 5.85 -9.16 17.78
C GLU A 113 6.25 -9.06 16.31
N ALA A 114 6.79 -10.14 15.72
CA ALA A 114 7.11 -10.18 14.31
C ALA A 114 5.88 -9.93 13.43
N LYS A 115 4.72 -10.51 13.80
CA LYS A 115 3.45 -10.21 13.13
C LYS A 115 3.07 -8.74 13.24
N GLN A 116 3.27 -8.12 14.40
CA GLN A 116 2.93 -6.72 14.61
C GLN A 116 3.82 -5.80 13.77
N VAL A 117 5.11 -6.10 13.67
CA VAL A 117 6.04 -5.41 12.75
C VAL A 117 5.57 -5.53 11.31
N LEU A 118 5.25 -6.76 10.86
CA LEU A 118 4.72 -6.99 9.52
C LEU A 118 3.45 -6.17 9.25
N ASP A 119 2.50 -6.17 10.20
CA ASP A 119 1.24 -5.43 10.07
C ASP A 119 1.47 -3.92 9.95
N THR A 120 2.38 -3.36 10.77
CA THR A 120 2.77 -1.93 10.69
C THR A 120 3.40 -1.59 9.35
N TRP A 121 4.40 -2.36 8.93
CA TRP A 121 5.09 -2.11 7.66
C TRP A 121 4.16 -2.24 6.45
N THR A 122 3.33 -3.29 6.45
CA THR A 122 2.33 -3.50 5.41
C THR A 122 1.37 -2.34 5.32
N GLN A 123 0.93 -1.81 6.47
CA GLN A 123 0.04 -0.66 6.51
C GLN A 123 0.72 0.61 5.96
N GLU A 124 1.91 0.95 6.45
CA GLU A 124 2.61 2.17 6.03
C GLU A 124 2.93 2.13 4.52
N LEU A 125 3.50 1.02 4.03
CA LEU A 125 3.82 0.87 2.61
C LEU A 125 2.57 0.85 1.73
N ALA A 126 1.45 0.32 2.21
CA ALA A 126 0.21 0.38 1.46
C ALA A 126 -0.37 1.81 1.39
N GLN A 127 -0.26 2.59 2.47
CA GLN A 127 -0.67 4.00 2.47
C GLN A 127 0.19 4.82 1.51
N GLU A 128 1.50 4.61 1.52
CA GLU A 128 2.44 5.24 0.58
C GLU A 128 2.08 4.88 -0.87
N PHE A 129 1.85 3.59 -1.17
CA PHE A 129 1.42 3.16 -2.50
C PHE A 129 0.10 3.82 -2.95
N ILE A 130 -0.91 3.88 -2.06
CA ILE A 130 -2.20 4.51 -2.39
C ILE A 130 -2.02 6.03 -2.59
N THR A 131 -1.14 6.66 -1.82
CA THR A 131 -0.81 8.09 -1.98
C THR A 131 -0.22 8.36 -3.34
N HIS A 132 0.77 7.56 -3.77
CA HIS A 132 1.34 7.64 -5.13
C HIS A 132 0.30 7.37 -6.20
N LEU A 133 -0.56 6.36 -6.00
CA LEU A 133 -1.64 6.01 -6.91
C LEU A 133 -2.63 7.16 -7.11
N VAL A 134 -3.01 7.83 -6.01
CA VAL A 134 -3.89 9.01 -6.02
C VAL A 134 -3.22 10.18 -6.75
N ALA A 135 -1.95 10.47 -6.44
CA ALA A 135 -1.20 11.54 -7.09
C ALA A 135 -1.11 11.33 -8.62
N GLU A 136 -0.77 10.11 -9.04
CA GLU A 136 -0.69 9.74 -10.45
C GLU A 136 -2.06 9.81 -11.14
N ALA A 137 -3.11 9.34 -10.47
CA ALA A 137 -4.48 9.42 -10.98
C ALA A 137 -4.92 10.86 -11.22
N TRP A 138 -4.61 11.77 -10.30
CA TRP A 138 -4.91 13.19 -10.44
C TRP A 138 -4.12 13.83 -11.57
N TRP A 139 -2.82 13.54 -11.66
CA TRP A 139 -1.96 14.07 -12.72
C TRP A 139 -2.49 13.71 -14.12
N ARG A 140 -2.97 12.48 -14.31
CA ARG A 140 -3.54 12.02 -15.60
C ARG A 140 -4.90 12.62 -15.94
N GLN A 141 -5.64 13.10 -14.94
CA GLN A 141 -6.98 13.68 -15.10
C GLN A 141 -6.95 15.22 -15.22
N ALA A 142 -5.79 15.85 -14.99
CA ALA A 142 -5.64 17.28 -15.15
C ALA A 142 -5.82 17.66 -16.63
N PRO A 143 -6.65 18.67 -16.96
CA PRO A 143 -6.70 19.19 -18.32
C PRO A 143 -5.33 19.80 -18.67
N ASN A 144 -4.72 19.30 -19.76
CA ASN A 144 -3.52 19.88 -20.36
C ASN A 144 -3.79 21.29 -20.89
#